data_AF-A0A6M9PWB3-F1
#
_entry.id   AF-A0A6M9PWB3-F1
#
_cell.length_a   1.000
_cell.length_b   1.000
_cell.length_c   1.000
_cell.angle_alpha   90.00
_cell.angle_beta   90.00
_cell.angle_gamma   90.00
#
_symmetry.space_group_name_H-M   'P 1'
#
loop_
_entity.id
_entity.type
_entity.pdbx_description
1 polymer ?
#
loop_
_entity_poly.entity_id
_entity_poly.type
_entity_poly.pdbx_seq_one_letter_code
_entity_poly.pdbx_strand_id
1 'polypeptide(L)' 'MKLSKMRLTWVPTVFLAAALTAGLSACGSVEQAAQDDCTSIGWQIGSKGYQDCYKARLYERKLDYSLPLGDKPSPSLL' A
#
# COMPACT_ATOMS: atom_id res chain seq x y z
N MET A 1 30.60 -32.71 5.08
CA MET A 1 30.56 -31.26 5.44
C MET A 1 29.93 -30.35 4.36
N LYS A 2 28.94 -30.81 3.56
CA LYS A 2 28.26 -29.97 2.54
C LYS A 2 26.84 -29.52 2.95
N LEU A 3 26.17 -30.27 3.83
CA LEU A 3 24.78 -30.00 4.23
C LEU A 3 24.62 -28.80 5.18
N SER A 4 25.54 -28.58 6.13
CA SER A 4 25.47 -27.43 7.06
C SER A 4 25.70 -26.08 6.38
N LYS A 5 26.53 -26.04 5.33
CA LYS A 5 26.81 -24.80 4.59
C LYS A 5 25.61 -24.35 3.75
N MET A 6 24.81 -25.30 3.25
CA MET A 6 23.61 -25.01 2.45
C MET A 6 22.43 -24.55 3.32
N ARG A 7 22.31 -25.04 4.55
CA ARG A 7 21.31 -24.52 5.51
C ARG A 7 21.65 -23.11 6.00
N LEU A 8 22.95 -22.79 6.15
CA LEU A 8 23.40 -21.48 6.62
C LEU A 8 23.18 -20.35 5.60
N THR A 9 23.18 -20.63 4.30
CA THR A 9 22.93 -19.64 3.24
C THR A 9 21.45 -19.45 2.92
N TRP A 10 20.58 -20.43 3.21
CA TRP A 10 19.14 -20.33 2.93
C TRP A 10 18.40 -19.47 3.95
N VAL A 11 18.78 -19.56 5.22
CA VAL A 11 18.18 -18.77 6.30
C VAL A 11 18.22 -17.26 6.03
N PRO A 12 19.38 -16.62 5.76
CA PRO A 12 19.43 -15.18 5.53
C PRO A 12 18.66 -14.75 4.28
N THR A 13 18.65 -15.57 3.23
CA THR A 13 17.93 -15.26 1.98
C THR A 13 16.41 -15.27 2.17
N VAL A 14 15.88 -16.21 2.97
CA VAL A 14 14.45 -16.27 3.30
C VAL A 14 14.03 -15.10 4.19
N PHE A 15 14.86 -14.73 5.17
CA PHE A 15 14.60 -13.57 6.03
C PHE A 15 14.58 -12.26 5.24
N LEU A 16 15.51 -12.07 4.30
CA LEU A 16 15.57 -10.88 3.46
C LEU A 16 14.35 -10.77 2.53
N ALA A 17 13.93 -11.89 1.94
CA ALA A 17 12.73 -11.96 1.10
C ALA A 17 11.45 -11.63 1.89
N ALA A 18 11.33 -12.14 3.13
CA ALA A 18 10.21 -11.84 4.00
C ALA A 18 10.18 -10.36 4.46
N ALA A 19 11.35 -9.76 4.70
CA ALA A 19 11.44 -8.34 5.05
C ALA A 19 11.02 -7.43 3.88
N LEU A 20 11.39 -7.79 2.64
CA LEU A 20 11.00 -7.05 1.44
C LEU A 20 9.50 -7.11 1.16
N THR A 21 8.86 -8.28 1.32
CA THR A 21 7.41 -8.41 1.13
C THR A 21 6.62 -7.68 2.22
N ALA A 22 7.09 -7.72 3.47
CA ALA A 22 6.50 -6.94 4.56
C ALA A 22 6.66 -5.42 4.32
N GLY A 23 7.82 -4.97 3.86
CA GLY A 23 8.08 -3.56 3.54
C GLY A 23 7.21 -3.02 2.39
N LEU A 24 6.93 -3.82 1.36
CA LEU A 24 6.07 -3.40 0.25
C LEU A 24 4.58 -3.30 0.65
N SER A 25 4.13 -4.06 1.64
CA SER A 25 2.76 -3.95 2.17
C SER A 25 2.51 -2.65 2.96
N ALA A 26 3.56 -1.87 3.24
CA ALA A 26 3.43 -0.55 3.85
C ALA A 26 3.01 0.55 2.86
N CYS A 27 2.99 0.27 1.55
CA CYS A 27 2.29 1.12 0.58
C CYS A 27 0.78 0.88 0.73
N GLY A 28 0.13 1.63 1.62
CA GLY A 28 -1.33 1.55 1.83
C GLY A 28 -2.14 1.81 0.55
N SER A 29 -3.41 1.41 0.56
CA SER A 29 -4.34 1.67 -0.55
C SER A 29 -4.98 3.06 -0.43
N VAL A 30 -5.57 3.53 -1.54
CA VAL A 30 -6.35 4.78 -1.57
C VAL A 30 -7.54 4.70 -0.61
N GLU A 31 -8.18 3.54 -0.52
CA GLU A 31 -9.25 3.24 0.42
C GLU A 31 -8.77 3.34 1.88
N GLN A 32 -7.62 2.76 2.20
CA GLN A 32 -7.06 2.83 3.56
C GLN A 32 -6.74 4.27 3.95
N ALA A 33 -6.11 5.03 3.06
CA ALA A 33 -5.79 6.43 3.32
C ALA A 33 -7.04 7.31 3.50
N ALA A 34 -8.12 7.05 2.73
CA ALA A 34 -9.39 7.74 2.92
C ALA A 34 -10.07 7.40 4.26
N GLN A 35 -9.95 6.15 4.72
CA GLN A 35 -10.45 5.74 6.03
C GLN A 35 -9.67 6.39 7.17
N ASP A 36 -8.33 6.41 7.10
CA ASP A 36 -7.46 6.99 8.11
C ASP A 36 -7.71 8.50 8.28
N ASP A 37 -7.93 9.24 7.19
CA ASP A 37 -8.33 10.65 7.25
C ASP A 37 -9.63 10.86 8.04
N CYS A 38 -10.67 10.08 7.73
CA CYS A 38 -11.98 10.29 8.34
C CYS A 38 -11.99 9.86 9.81
N THR A 39 -11.29 8.78 10.14
CA THR A 39 -11.15 8.31 11.52
C THR A 39 -10.24 9.22 12.35
N SER A 40 -9.19 9.81 11.77
CA SER A 40 -8.31 10.76 12.47
C SER A 40 -9.01 12.08 12.86
N ILE A 41 -10.03 12.49 12.10
CA ILE A 41 -10.91 13.62 12.44
C ILE A 41 -11.90 13.25 13.57
N GLY A 42 -12.02 11.97 13.90
CA GLY A 42 -12.90 11.45 14.97
C GLY A 42 -14.23 10.89 14.47
N TRP A 43 -14.43 10.72 13.16
CA TRP A 43 -15.63 10.05 12.66
C TRP A 43 -15.57 8.55 12.92
N GLN A 44 -16.63 8.01 13.52
CA GLN A 44 -16.76 6.57 13.74
C GLN A 44 -17.21 5.85 12.47
N ILE A 45 -16.54 4.75 12.13
CA ILE A 45 -16.89 3.90 10.98
C ILE A 45 -18.35 3.48 11.08
N GLY A 46 -19.11 3.67 9.99
CA GLY A 46 -20.54 3.36 9.93
C GLY A 46 -21.46 4.53 10.30
N SER A 47 -20.94 5.62 10.88
CA SER A 47 -21.72 6.86 11.06
C SER A 47 -21.99 7.55 9.73
N LYS A 48 -23.07 8.36 9.66
CA LYS A 48 -23.35 9.18 8.48
C LYS A 48 -22.18 10.11 8.14
N GLY A 49 -21.58 10.76 9.15
CA GLY A 49 -20.43 11.65 8.94
C GLY A 49 -19.19 10.93 8.41
N TYR A 50 -18.92 9.71 8.87
CA TYR A 50 -17.86 8.88 8.30
C TYR A 50 -18.12 8.56 6.82
N GLN A 51 -19.34 8.15 6.46
CA GLN A 51 -19.66 7.79 5.07
C GLN A 51 -19.53 9.00 4.12
N ASP A 52 -20.01 10.16 4.55
CA ASP A 52 -19.91 11.41 3.79
C ASP A 52 -18.43 11.81 3.62
N CYS A 53 -17.65 11.78 4.70
CA CYS A 53 -16.21 12.04 4.67
C CYS A 53 -15.46 11.05 3.77
N TYR A 54 -15.69 9.75 3.97
CA TYR A 54 -14.99 8.68 3.28
C TYR A 54 -15.21 8.76 1.78
N LYS A 55 -16.46 9.00 1.35
CA LYS A 55 -16.80 9.17 -0.06
C LYS A 55 -16.08 10.36 -0.69
N ALA A 56 -16.03 11.51 0.01
CA ALA A 56 -15.33 12.70 -0.47
C ALA A 56 -13.82 12.46 -0.59
N ARG A 57 -13.19 11.92 0.47
CA ARG A 57 -11.74 11.65 0.51
C ARG A 57 -11.30 10.59 -0.47
N LEU A 58 -12.13 9.56 -0.68
CA LEU A 58 -11.86 8.53 -1.67
C LEU A 58 -11.95 9.09 -3.10
N TYR A 59 -12.90 9.99 -3.36
CA TYR A 59 -13.04 10.64 -4.67
C TYR A 59 -11.85 11.54 -4.99
N GLU A 60 -11.46 12.43 -4.07
CA GLU A 60 -10.29 13.33 -4.25
C GLU A 60 -9.03 12.53 -4.55
N ARG A 61 -8.71 11.52 -3.73
CA ARG A 61 -7.53 10.69 -3.97
C ARG A 61 -7.58 9.92 -5.28
N LYS A 62 -8.74 9.39 -5.67
CA LYS A 62 -8.86 8.68 -6.96
C LYS A 62 -8.61 9.59 -8.14
N LEU A 63 -8.94 10.88 -8.02
CA LEU A 63 -8.56 11.88 -9.03
C LEU A 63 -7.05 12.13 -9.01
N ASP A 64 -6.46 12.34 -7.83
CA ASP A 64 -5.01 12.61 -7.70
C ASP A 64 -4.12 11.48 -8.22
N TYR A 65 -4.57 10.23 -8.04
CA TYR A 65 -3.86 9.03 -8.54
C TYR A 65 -4.32 8.57 -9.93
N SER A 66 -5.29 9.25 -10.55
CA SER A 66 -5.68 8.94 -11.92
C SER A 66 -4.65 9.46 -12.91
N LEU A 67 -4.40 8.69 -13.97
CA LEU A 67 -3.61 9.18 -15.09
C LEU A 67 -4.37 10.32 -15.78
N PRO A 68 -3.69 11.42 -16.13
CA PRO A 68 -4.28 12.44 -17.00
C PRO A 68 -4.84 11.80 -18.28
N LEU A 69 -5.91 12.39 -18.80
CA LEU A 69 -6.51 11.90 -20.04
C LEU A 69 -5.47 11.93 -21.17
N GLY A 70 -5.17 10.75 -21.72
CA GLY A 70 -4.19 10.58 -22.80
C GLY A 70 -2.79 10.18 -22.34
N ASP A 71 -2.50 10.21 -21.04
CA ASP A 71 -1.22 9.71 -20.52
C ASP A 71 -1.21 8.18 -20.47
N LYS A 72 -0.20 7.60 -21.12
CA LYS A 72 0.08 6.18 -21.09
C LYS A 72 1.51 6.01 -20.60
N PRO A 73 1.74 5.41 -19.41
CA PRO A 73 3.09 5.24 -18.91
C PRO A 73 3.89 4.40 -19.92
N SER A 74 4.99 4.96 -20.40
CA SER A 74 5.91 4.27 -21.29
C SER A 74 6.83 3.38 -20.44
N PRO A 75 7.14 2.14 -20.87
CA PRO A 75 8.09 1.31 -20.16
C PRO A 75 9.43 2.05 -20.02
N SER A 76 9.95 2.12 -18.80
CA SER A 76 11.31 2.62 -18.56
C SER A 76 12.31 1.53 -18.94
N LEU A 77 13.38 1.87 -19.68
CA LEU A 77 14.44 0.93 -20.08
C LEU A 77 15.50 0.69 -18.99
N LEU A 78 15.14 0.87 -17.72
CA LEU A 78 16.04 0.64 -16.57
C LEU A 78 15.91 -0.78 -16.04
#